data_AF-A0A8J2W300-F1
#
_entry.id   AF-A0A8J2W300-F1
#
_cell.length_a   1.000
_cell.length_b   1.000
_cell.length_c   1.000
_cell.angle_alpha   90.00
_cell.angle_beta   90.00
_cell.angle_gamma   90.00
#
_symmetry.space_group_name_H-M   'P 1'
#
loop_
_entity.id
_entity.type
_entity.pdbx_description
1 polymer ?
#
loop_
_entity_poly.entity_id
_entity_poly.type
_entity_poly.pdbx_seq_one_letter_code
_entity_poly.pdbx_strand_id
1 'polypeptide(L)'
;MGKKTVASASKSKEKRQARKLEQRRIADGMSYVTSANRLKDLAPLCKELLVYSNKDLEIDMYIQRVTELNRSVLDWAIDLTERNMKRLYETCAWGWNRDRKVEEMTDDAAWYLIAKDKDNALQAFSHFRFDMDFGDPVLYC
;
A
#
# COMPACT_ATOMS: atom_id res chain seq x y z
N MET A 1 45.72 -28.26 7.10
CA MET A 1 44.71 -27.87 6.08
C MET A 1 43.58 -28.87 6.10
N GLY A 2 42.43 -28.54 6.72
CA GLY A 2 41.31 -29.48 6.90
C GLY A 2 40.47 -29.61 5.63
N LYS A 3 40.37 -30.82 5.05
CA LYS A 3 39.47 -31.11 3.93
C LYS A 3 38.01 -30.94 4.39
N LYS A 4 37.29 -30.01 3.79
CA LYS A 4 35.82 -29.90 3.97
C LYS A 4 35.16 -31.20 3.52
N THR A 5 34.31 -31.77 4.37
CA THR A 5 33.56 -32.99 4.07
C THR A 5 32.55 -32.74 2.95
N VAL A 6 32.25 -33.75 2.12
CA VAL A 6 31.32 -33.66 0.98
C VAL A 6 29.95 -33.12 1.40
N ALA A 7 29.45 -33.52 2.58
CA ALA A 7 28.21 -33.01 3.17
C ALA A 7 28.26 -31.50 3.46
N SER A 8 29.39 -30.97 3.96
CA SER A 8 29.57 -29.53 4.19
C SER A 8 29.63 -28.72 2.89
N ALA A 9 30.18 -29.32 1.83
CA ALA A 9 30.21 -28.71 0.50
C ALA A 9 28.81 -28.67 -0.15
N SER A 10 27.98 -29.70 0.03
CA SER A 10 26.58 -29.72 -0.45
C SER A 10 25.74 -28.64 0.23
N LYS A 11 25.78 -28.58 1.57
CA LYS A 11 25.09 -27.54 2.36
C LYS A 11 25.50 -26.13 1.95
N SER A 12 26.78 -25.91 1.66
CA SER A 12 27.27 -24.61 1.18
C SER A 12 26.77 -24.25 -0.23
N LYS A 13 26.60 -25.24 -1.12
CA LYS A 13 26.05 -25.05 -2.46
C LYS A 13 24.54 -24.75 -2.39
N GLU A 14 23.79 -25.53 -1.62
CA GLU A 14 22.35 -25.33 -1.38
C GLU A 14 22.08 -23.94 -0.80
N LYS A 15 22.82 -23.52 0.24
CA LYS A 15 22.69 -22.17 0.81
C LYS A 15 23.00 -21.06 -0.21
N ARG A 16 23.97 -21.27 -1.09
CA ARG A 16 24.29 -20.31 -2.17
C ARG A 16 23.17 -20.25 -3.21
N GLN A 17 22.57 -21.38 -3.56
CA GLN A 17 21.46 -21.45 -4.50
C GLN A 17 20.19 -20.81 -3.91
N ALA A 18 19.86 -21.10 -2.66
CA ALA A 18 18.75 -20.48 -1.94
C ALA A 18 18.88 -18.95 -1.90
N ARG A 19 20.07 -18.42 -1.58
CA ARG A 19 20.34 -16.98 -1.61
C ARG A 19 20.16 -16.36 -3.00
N LYS A 20 20.57 -17.05 -4.06
CA LYS A 20 20.39 -16.58 -5.45
C LYS A 20 18.91 -16.55 -5.84
N LEU A 21 18.13 -17.56 -5.43
CA LEU A 21 16.70 -17.61 -5.69
C LEU A 21 16.00 -16.46 -4.97
N GLU A 22 16.34 -16.22 -3.70
CA GLU A 22 15.78 -15.13 -2.92
C GLU A 22 16.11 -13.76 -3.50
N GLN A 23 17.36 -13.54 -3.93
CA GLN A 23 17.75 -12.30 -4.61
C GLN A 23 16.97 -12.07 -5.91
N ARG A 24 16.69 -13.13 -6.68
CA ARG A 24 15.85 -13.02 -7.88
C ARG A 24 14.41 -12.68 -7.54
N ARG A 25 13.83 -13.37 -6.55
CA ARG A 25 12.46 -13.12 -6.09
C ARG A 25 12.27 -11.66 -5.68
N ILE A 26 13.21 -11.13 -4.88
CA ILE A 26 13.21 -9.74 -4.45
C ILE A 26 13.38 -8.77 -5.64
N ALA A 27 14.26 -9.10 -6.60
CA ALA A 27 14.44 -8.28 -7.81
C ALA A 27 13.19 -8.25 -8.71
N ASP A 28 12.53 -9.40 -8.87
CA ASP A 28 11.28 -9.51 -9.64
C ASP A 28 10.17 -8.72 -8.94
N GLY A 29 10.05 -8.84 -7.61
CA GLY A 29 9.11 -8.04 -6.82
C GLY A 29 9.34 -6.53 -6.96
N MET A 30 10.59 -6.08 -6.84
CA MET A 30 10.93 -4.66 -7.06
C MET A 30 10.56 -4.18 -8.45
N SER A 31 10.69 -5.03 -9.48
CA SER A 31 10.28 -4.71 -10.84
C SER A 31 8.77 -4.48 -10.94
N TYR A 32 7.96 -5.31 -10.28
CA TYR A 32 6.50 -5.13 -10.22
C TYR A 32 6.10 -3.85 -9.50
N VAL A 33 6.67 -3.58 -8.32
CA VAL A 33 6.42 -2.36 -7.55
C VAL A 33 6.80 -1.12 -8.36
N THR A 34 7.97 -1.14 -8.99
CA THR A 34 8.43 -0.03 -9.86
C THR A 34 7.48 0.19 -11.02
N SER A 35 6.98 -0.88 -11.63
CA SER A 35 6.04 -0.79 -12.75
C SER A 35 4.69 -0.23 -12.31
N ALA A 36 4.18 -0.66 -11.15
CA ALA A 36 2.95 -0.16 -10.57
C ALA A 36 3.03 1.34 -10.21
N ASN A 37 4.13 1.77 -9.57
CA ASN A 37 4.34 3.18 -9.20
C ASN A 37 4.55 4.14 -10.39
N ARG A 38 4.77 3.61 -11.61
CA ARG A 38 4.81 4.38 -12.86
C ARG A 38 3.42 4.58 -13.48
N LEU A 39 2.41 3.87 -13.02
CA LEU A 39 1.04 4.08 -13.48
C LEU A 39 0.59 5.50 -13.10
N LYS A 40 -0.13 6.13 -14.02
CA LYS A 40 -0.74 7.44 -13.82
C LYS A 40 -2.22 7.35 -13.51
N ASP A 41 -2.87 6.28 -13.95
CA ASP A 41 -4.29 6.04 -13.75
C ASP A 41 -4.54 4.55 -13.57
N LEU A 42 -5.24 4.21 -12.48
CA LEU A 42 -5.64 2.84 -12.13
C LEU A 42 -7.09 2.53 -12.50
N ALA A 43 -7.91 3.56 -12.73
CA ALA A 43 -9.34 3.39 -12.98
C ALA A 43 -9.65 2.47 -14.17
N PRO A 44 -8.90 2.51 -15.30
CA PRO A 44 -9.17 1.61 -16.43
C PRO A 44 -9.01 0.12 -16.10
N LEU A 45 -8.18 -0.23 -15.11
CA LEU A 45 -7.92 -1.63 -14.73
C LEU A 45 -9.03 -2.22 -13.86
N CYS A 46 -9.87 -1.38 -13.25
CA CYS A 46 -10.85 -1.79 -12.25
C CYS A 46 -12.18 -1.03 -12.35
N LYS A 47 -12.51 -0.49 -13.53
CA LYS A 47 -13.67 0.39 -13.75
C LYS A 47 -14.98 -0.15 -13.20
N GLU A 48 -15.23 -1.45 -13.40
CA GLU A 48 -16.46 -2.12 -12.92
C GLU A 48 -16.54 -2.22 -11.39
N LEU A 49 -15.38 -2.15 -10.70
CA LEU A 49 -15.28 -2.20 -9.25
C LEU A 49 -15.37 -0.80 -8.60
N LEU A 50 -15.40 0.26 -9.42
CA LEU A 50 -15.49 1.65 -8.94
C LEU A 50 -16.93 2.12 -8.73
N VAL A 51 -17.91 1.22 -8.79
CA VAL A 51 -19.30 1.52 -8.44
C VAL A 51 -19.80 0.44 -7.50
N TYR A 52 -20.39 0.87 -6.39
CA TYR A 52 -21.11 -0.01 -5.48
C TYR A 52 -22.56 0.44 -5.43
N SER A 53 -23.50 -0.46 -5.71
CA SER A 53 -24.93 -0.16 -5.63
C SER A 53 -25.71 -1.33 -5.03
N ASN A 54 -26.59 -1.02 -4.08
CA ASN A 54 -27.60 -1.91 -3.54
C ASN A 54 -28.93 -1.15 -3.39
N LYS A 55 -29.95 -1.74 -2.74
CA LYS A 55 -31.28 -1.12 -2.61
C LYS A 55 -31.30 0.21 -1.84
N ASP A 56 -30.35 0.40 -0.93
CA ASP A 56 -30.32 1.50 0.03
C ASP A 56 -29.16 2.47 -0.21
N LEU A 57 -28.16 2.07 -0.99
CA LEU A 57 -26.89 2.77 -1.12
C LEU A 57 -26.35 2.69 -2.55
N GLU A 58 -25.98 3.84 -3.10
CA GLU A 58 -25.27 3.99 -4.36
C GLU A 58 -24.03 4.84 -4.11
N ILE A 59 -22.87 4.30 -4.46
CA ILE A 59 -21.55 4.87 -4.20
C ILE A 59 -20.73 4.80 -5.49
N ASP A 60 -20.30 5.97 -5.93
CA ASP A 60 -19.29 6.12 -6.98
C ASP A 60 -17.91 6.26 -6.32
N MET A 61 -16.93 5.57 -6.88
CA MET A 61 -15.56 5.60 -6.42
C MET A 61 -14.61 6.10 -7.50
N TYR A 62 -13.53 6.74 -7.07
CA TYR A 62 -12.44 7.12 -7.97
C TYR A 62 -11.10 6.89 -7.28
N ILE A 63 -10.07 6.65 -8.09
CA ILE A 63 -8.70 6.44 -7.63
C ILE A 63 -7.81 7.56 -8.14
N GLN A 64 -7.04 8.17 -7.25
CA GLN A 64 -6.04 9.19 -7.60
C GLN A 64 -4.77 9.04 -6.78
N ARG A 65 -3.65 9.49 -7.33
CA ARG A 65 -2.43 9.73 -6.56
C ARG A 65 -2.63 10.90 -5.62
N VAL A 66 -1.96 10.90 -4.47
CA VAL A 66 -2.03 12.03 -3.53
C VAL A 66 -1.58 13.35 -4.18
N THR A 67 -0.63 13.28 -5.11
CA THR A 67 -0.10 14.44 -5.86
C THR A 67 -1.13 15.10 -6.78
N GLU A 68 -2.22 14.40 -7.11
CA GLU A 68 -3.32 14.88 -7.96
C GLU A 68 -4.64 15.01 -7.19
N LEU A 69 -4.67 14.56 -5.93
CA LEU A 69 -5.86 14.59 -5.10
C LEU A 69 -6.16 16.02 -4.64
N ASN A 70 -7.43 16.42 -4.67
CA ASN A 70 -7.83 17.71 -4.14
C ASN A 70 -7.46 17.80 -2.65
N ARG A 71 -6.79 18.88 -2.26
CA ARG A 71 -6.38 19.14 -0.89
C ARG A 71 -7.52 19.02 0.12
N SER A 72 -8.73 19.48 -0.21
CA SER A 72 -9.86 19.36 0.72
C SER A 72 -10.30 17.91 0.97
N VAL A 73 -10.12 17.02 -0.02
CA VAL A 73 -10.39 15.58 0.13
C VAL A 73 -9.30 14.93 0.99
N LEU A 74 -8.04 15.31 0.79
CA LEU A 74 -6.93 14.83 1.61
C LEU A 74 -7.06 15.26 3.08
N ASP A 75 -7.35 16.54 3.31
CA ASP A 75 -7.59 17.09 4.65
C ASP A 75 -8.76 16.35 5.34
N TRP A 76 -9.85 16.10 4.61
CA TRP A 76 -10.98 15.29 5.10
C TRP A 76 -10.56 13.86 5.47
N ALA A 77 -9.72 13.20 4.68
CA ALA A 77 -9.25 11.84 4.94
C ALA A 77 -8.34 11.79 6.18
N ILE A 78 -7.44 12.75 6.35
CA ILE A 78 -6.58 12.90 7.54
C ILE A 78 -7.44 13.10 8.79
N ASP A 79 -8.40 14.03 8.73
CA ASP A 79 -9.28 14.33 9.85
C ASP A 79 -10.20 13.15 10.21
N LEU A 80 -10.69 12.40 9.21
CA LEU A 80 -11.44 11.17 9.42
C LEU A 80 -10.58 10.10 10.10
N THR A 81 -9.33 9.96 9.68
CA THR A 81 -8.36 9.03 10.30
C THR A 81 -8.12 9.38 11.75
N GLU A 82 -7.86 10.66 12.06
CA GLU A 82 -7.62 11.09 13.43
C GLU A 82 -8.85 10.83 14.31
N ARG A 83 -10.05 11.20 13.85
CA ARG A 83 -11.30 10.96 14.60
C ARG A 83 -11.53 9.49 14.93
N ASN A 84 -11.24 8.60 13.97
CA ASN A 84 -11.53 7.18 14.12
C ASN A 84 -10.42 6.43 14.87
N MET A 85 -9.16 6.80 14.65
CA MET A 85 -8.01 5.97 15.02
C MET A 85 -7.21 6.51 16.21
N LYS A 86 -7.23 7.82 16.48
CA LYS A 86 -6.38 8.44 17.52
C LYS A 86 -6.44 7.72 18.86
N ARG A 87 -7.66 7.50 19.38
CA ARG A 87 -7.87 6.82 20.66
C ARG A 87 -7.29 5.40 20.67
N LEU A 88 -7.44 4.65 19.57
CA LEU A 88 -6.90 3.29 19.47
C LEU A 88 -5.37 3.31 19.51
N TYR A 89 -4.76 4.22 18.76
CA TYR A 89 -3.30 4.41 18.73
C TYR A 89 -2.74 4.85 20.09
N GLU A 90 -3.39 5.79 20.78
CA GLU A 90 -2.99 6.24 22.12
C GLU A 90 -3.03 5.12 23.17
N THR A 91 -3.92 4.13 23.00
CA THR A 91 -4.05 2.99 23.92
C THR A 91 -3.12 1.81 23.59
N CYS A 92 -2.41 1.85 22.47
CA CYS A 92 -1.50 0.79 22.05
C CYS A 92 -0.03 1.22 22.15
N ALA A 93 0.90 0.28 22.01
CA ALA A 93 2.34 0.55 22.15
C ALA A 93 2.91 1.57 21.14
N TRP A 94 2.20 1.83 20.04
CA TRP A 94 2.64 2.74 19.00
C TRP A 94 2.42 4.22 19.34
N GLY A 95 1.39 4.54 20.13
CA GLY A 95 0.97 5.91 20.40
C GLY A 95 0.39 6.61 19.15
N TRP A 96 -0.12 7.84 19.33
CA TRP A 96 -0.58 8.70 18.23
C TRP A 96 0.43 9.83 17.99
N ASN A 97 0.88 9.98 16.74
CA ASN A 97 1.65 11.11 16.29
C ASN A 97 1.03 11.65 14.98
N ARG A 98 0.38 12.80 15.08
CA ARG A 98 -0.34 13.40 13.94
C ARG A 98 0.60 13.72 12.79
N ASP A 99 1.74 14.35 13.07
CA ASP A 99 2.69 14.79 12.03
C ASP A 99 3.23 13.60 11.25
N ARG A 100 3.59 12.50 11.93
CA ARG A 100 4.01 11.25 11.27
C ARG A 100 2.91 10.63 10.43
N LYS A 101 1.66 10.66 10.91
CA LYS A 101 0.53 10.10 10.15
C LYS A 101 0.21 10.96 8.93
N VAL A 102 0.32 12.29 9.05
CA VAL A 102 0.20 13.19 7.91
C VAL A 102 1.34 12.95 6.91
N GLU A 103 2.58 12.81 7.35
CA GLU A 103 3.72 12.47 6.49
C GLU A 103 3.49 11.15 5.72
N GLU A 104 3.03 10.11 6.40
CA GLU A 104 2.64 8.83 5.78
C GLU A 104 1.53 9.00 4.74
N MET A 105 0.47 9.73 5.08
CA MET A 105 -0.68 9.95 4.21
C MET A 105 -0.39 10.91 3.04
N THR A 106 0.72 11.63 3.08
CA THR A 106 1.14 12.60 2.05
C THR A 106 2.36 12.16 1.25
N ASP A 107 2.82 10.93 1.43
CA ASP A 107 3.90 10.32 0.65
C ASP A 107 3.59 10.33 -0.87
N ASP A 108 4.53 10.73 -1.71
CA ASP A 108 4.33 10.87 -3.17
C ASP A 108 3.93 9.56 -3.88
N ALA A 109 4.18 8.40 -3.26
CA ALA A 109 3.75 7.10 -3.75
C ALA A 109 2.32 6.72 -3.32
N ALA A 110 1.67 7.52 -2.47
CA ALA A 110 0.33 7.28 -1.96
C ALA A 110 -0.74 7.39 -3.05
N TRP A 111 -1.64 6.41 -3.02
CA TRP A 111 -2.88 6.36 -3.77
C TRP A 111 -4.05 6.43 -2.82
N TYR A 112 -5.14 7.02 -3.32
CA TYR A 112 -6.39 7.16 -2.61
C TYR A 112 -7.52 6.61 -3.48
N LEU A 113 -8.24 5.61 -2.96
CA LEU A 113 -9.56 5.25 -3.42
C LEU A 113 -10.57 6.04 -2.59
N ILE A 114 -11.36 6.90 -3.21
CA ILE A 114 -12.35 7.75 -2.54
C ILE A 114 -13.74 7.30 -2.94
N ALA A 115 -14.64 7.18 -1.97
CA ALA A 115 -16.05 6.87 -2.17
C ALA A 115 -16.93 8.11 -1.96
N LYS A 116 -17.83 8.35 -2.92
CA LYS A 116 -18.81 9.44 -2.91
C LYS A 116 -20.22 8.88 -3.08
N ASP A 117 -21.18 9.51 -2.42
CA ASP A 117 -22.59 9.25 -2.72
C ASP A 117 -23.07 10.09 -3.91
N LYS A 118 -24.35 9.90 -4.27
CA LYS A 118 -25.06 10.65 -5.34
C LYS A 118 -25.05 12.17 -5.18
N ASP A 119 -24.88 12.67 -3.94
CA ASP A 119 -24.84 14.09 -3.63
C ASP A 119 -23.38 14.61 -3.62
N ASN A 120 -22.43 13.78 -4.09
CA ASN A 120 -20.98 14.00 -4.07
C ASN A 120 -20.37 14.15 -2.67
N ALA A 121 -21.08 13.74 -1.61
CA ALA A 121 -20.53 13.77 -0.27
C ALA A 121 -19.54 12.62 -0.09
N LEU A 122 -18.41 12.92 0.58
CA LEU A 122 -17.35 11.94 0.85
C LEU A 122 -17.81 10.97 1.94
N GLN A 123 -17.86 9.68 1.60
CA GLN A 123 -18.39 8.63 2.49
C GLN A 123 -17.27 7.76 3.08
N ALA A 124 -16.25 7.43 2.30
CA ALA A 124 -15.13 6.61 2.75
C ALA A 124 -13.88 6.85 1.90
N PHE A 125 -12.73 6.39 2.39
CA PHE A 125 -11.53 6.26 1.58
C PHE A 125 -10.72 5.03 1.97
N SER A 126 -9.83 4.63 1.07
CA SER A 126 -8.69 3.76 1.35
C SER A 126 -7.42 4.46 0.86
N HIS A 127 -6.44 4.59 1.74
CA HIS A 127 -5.08 5.01 1.41
C HIS A 127 -4.25 3.76 1.17
N PHE A 128 -3.48 3.71 0.09
CA PHE A 128 -2.60 2.57 -0.18
C PHE A 128 -1.37 2.94 -1.01
N ARG A 129 -0.36 2.06 -0.98
CA ARG A 129 0.88 2.15 -1.77
C ARG A 129 1.24 0.82 -2.38
N PHE A 130 1.93 0.83 -3.51
CA PHE A 130 2.65 -0.35 -3.99
C PHE A 130 4.06 -0.32 -3.40
N ASP A 131 4.41 -1.32 -2.60
CA ASP A 131 5.68 -1.36 -1.88
C ASP A 131 6.23 -2.78 -1.77
N MET A 132 7.47 -2.91 -1.30
CA MET A 132 8.07 -4.18 -0.92
C MET A 132 7.97 -4.35 0.60
N ASP A 133 7.33 -5.42 1.05
CA ASP A 133 7.27 -5.78 2.47
C ASP A 133 7.76 -7.21 2.70
N PHE A 134 8.68 -7.38 3.65
CA PHE A 134 9.39 -8.64 3.93
C PHE A 134 9.93 -9.40 2.69
N GLY A 135 10.26 -8.65 1.63
CA GLY A 135 10.79 -9.19 0.37
C GLY A 135 9.73 -9.60 -0.66
N ASP A 136 8.45 -9.40 -0.36
CA ASP A 136 7.33 -9.58 -1.28
C ASP A 136 6.79 -8.24 -1.78
N PRO A 137 6.38 -8.14 -3.05
CA PRO A 137 5.65 -6.98 -3.55
C PRO A 137 4.22 -7.01 -3.00
N VAL A 138 3.79 -5.91 -2.36
CA VAL A 138 2.49 -5.81 -1.70
C VAL A 138 1.75 -4.54 -2.12
N LEU A 139 0.43 -4.58 -1.95
CA LEU A 139 -0.39 -3.39 -1.82
C LEU A 139 -0.57 -3.13 -0.33
N TYR A 140 0.08 -2.08 0.17
CA TYR A 140 0.11 -1.71 1.59
C TYR A 140 -0.95 -0.66 1.87
N CYS A 141 -1.82 -0.88 2.87
CA CYS A 141 -2.91 0.01 3.25
C CYS A 141 -2.88 0.38 4.74
#